data_AF-A0A1L8PML1-F1
#
_entry.id   AF-A0A1L8PML1-F1
#
_cell.length_a   1.000
_cell.length_b   1.000
_cell.length_c   1.000
_cell.angle_alpha   90.00
_cell.angle_beta   90.00
_cell.angle_gamma   90.00
#
_symmetry.space_group_name_H-M   'P 1'
#
loop_
_entity.id
_entity.type
_entity.pdbx_description
1 polymer ?
#
loop_
_entity_poly.entity_id
_entity_poly.type
_entity_poly.pdbx_seq_one_letter_code
_entity_poly.pdbx_strand_id
1 'polypeptide(L)'
;MFLNNIIEVFLFVNPLGPTCFETERMIESFSNERDEKVKVRFIPLLNFHTIGNIVKETDNPTLAHRNQLYTESFHSSLAFQAASMQGKKKGRKFLMALQDKVINEGKEVTKELFIQIADLIKLDVEMFEEDIQSDFSETAFKKDQNLAQEMNIQNAPSCVLYSGNDDAYGYRVNTAFTKQLLHGFCDEKVQVKKASVNRLSLLQTM
;
A
#
# COMPACT_ATOMS: atom_id res chain seq x y z
N MET A 1 -1.40 25.55 22.33
CA MET A 1 -1.68 24.19 22.81
C MET A 1 -2.02 23.38 21.56
N PHE A 2 -1.02 22.72 20.97
CA PHE A 2 -1.23 21.96 19.73
C PHE A 2 -1.93 20.65 20.12
N LEU A 3 -3.20 20.51 19.71
CA LEU A 3 -3.84 19.20 19.74
C LEU A 3 -3.00 18.27 18.88
N ASN A 4 -2.61 17.14 19.46
CA ASN A 4 -1.70 16.16 18.89
C ASN A 4 -2.43 15.38 17.80
N ASN A 5 -2.79 16.05 16.70
CA ASN A 5 -3.56 15.46 15.61
C ASN A 5 -2.65 14.53 14.82
N ILE A 6 -2.98 13.24 14.84
CA ILE A 6 -2.35 12.21 14.03
C ILE A 6 -3.26 11.98 12.82
N ILE A 7 -2.66 11.88 11.65
CA ILE A 7 -3.34 11.44 10.43
C ILE A 7 -2.93 10.01 10.16
N GLU A 8 -3.89 9.09 10.08
CA GLU A 8 -3.62 7.70 9.72
C GLU A 8 -4.09 7.41 8.30
N VAL A 9 -3.19 6.87 7.48
CA VAL A 9 -3.42 6.60 6.07
C VAL A 9 -3.20 5.11 5.82
N PHE A 10 -4.25 4.42 5.41
CA PHE A 10 -4.24 3.04 4.96
C PHE A 10 -4.28 3.03 3.44
N LEU A 11 -3.15 2.75 2.81
CA LEU A 11 -3.02 2.72 1.35
C LEU A 11 -2.93 1.27 0.87
N PHE A 12 -3.99 0.83 0.18
CA PHE A 12 -4.09 -0.47 -0.44
C PHE A 12 -3.47 -0.42 -1.84
N VAL A 13 -2.51 -1.29 -2.09
CA VAL A 13 -1.65 -1.25 -3.28
C VAL A 13 -1.45 -2.64 -3.86
N ASN A 14 -1.33 -2.74 -5.18
CA ASN A 14 -0.68 -3.89 -5.77
C ASN A 14 0.84 -3.57 -5.82
N PRO A 15 1.71 -4.46 -5.31
CA PRO A 15 3.13 -4.18 -5.20
C PRO A 15 3.84 -3.95 -6.54
N LEU A 16 3.27 -4.41 -7.67
CA LEU A 16 3.84 -4.24 -9.01
C LEU A 16 2.96 -3.37 -9.91
N GLY A 17 1.98 -2.66 -9.36
CA GLY A 17 1.11 -1.77 -10.13
C GLY A 17 1.73 -0.40 -10.38
N PRO A 18 1.93 0.04 -11.64
CA PRO A 18 2.49 1.36 -11.94
C PRO A 18 1.70 2.51 -11.30
N THR A 19 0.36 2.48 -11.41
CA THR A 19 -0.51 3.46 -10.76
C THR A 19 -0.39 3.44 -9.22
N CYS A 20 -0.10 2.28 -8.62
CA CYS A 20 0.14 2.18 -7.18
C CYS A 20 1.46 2.85 -6.79
N PHE A 21 2.53 2.59 -7.55
CA PHE A 21 3.85 3.19 -7.32
C PHE A 21 3.81 4.73 -7.33
N GLU A 22 3.11 5.31 -8.30
CA GLU A 22 2.91 6.78 -8.32
C GLU A 22 2.12 7.28 -7.11
N THR A 23 1.10 6.54 -6.70
CA THR A 23 0.28 6.90 -5.54
C THR A 23 1.08 6.83 -4.25
N GLU A 24 1.94 5.83 -4.08
CA GLU A 24 2.82 5.68 -2.92
C GLU A 24 3.81 6.85 -2.80
N ARG A 25 4.42 7.27 -3.91
CA ARG A 25 5.28 8.48 -3.95
C ARG A 25 4.52 9.73 -3.56
N MET A 26 3.31 9.89 -4.07
CA MET A 26 2.45 11.03 -3.74
C MET A 26 2.08 11.05 -2.24
N ILE A 27 1.75 9.90 -1.65
CA ILE A 27 1.42 9.78 -0.22
C ILE A 27 2.63 10.04 0.68
N GLU A 28 3.82 9.55 0.32
CA GLU A 28 5.06 9.89 1.05
C GLU A 28 5.36 11.39 0.95
N SER A 29 5.17 11.99 -0.22
CA SER A 29 5.32 13.44 -0.40
C SER A 29 4.30 14.24 0.44
N PHE A 30 3.03 13.80 0.47
CA PHE A 30 2.01 14.36 1.36
C PHE A 30 2.42 14.25 2.83
N SER A 31 2.86 13.07 3.27
CA SER A 31 3.29 12.82 4.65
C SER A 31 4.45 13.72 5.09
N ASN A 32 5.33 14.13 4.18
CA ASN A 32 6.49 14.97 4.50
C ASN A 32 6.16 16.48 4.50
N GLU A 33 5.04 16.88 3.90
CA GLU A 33 4.59 18.28 3.83
C GLU A 33 3.66 18.69 4.97
N ARG A 34 3.07 17.73 5.68
CA ARG A 34 2.19 18.01 6.82
C ARG A 34 3.00 18.39 8.05
N ASP A 35 2.50 19.37 8.79
CA ASP A 35 2.98 19.67 10.14
C ASP A 35 2.52 18.58 11.13
N GLU A 36 1.37 17.96 10.88
CA GLU A 36 0.88 16.83 11.67
C GLU A 36 1.69 15.56 11.46
N LYS A 37 1.69 14.70 12.49
CA LYS A 37 2.27 13.37 12.37
C LYS A 37 1.39 12.49 11.50
N VAL A 38 1.87 12.18 10.29
CA VAL A 38 1.21 11.23 9.38
C VAL A 38 1.76 9.82 9.56
N LYS A 39 0.88 8.85 9.83
CA LYS A 39 1.19 7.42 9.86
C LYS A 39 0.67 6.77 8.60
N VAL A 40 1.59 6.40 7.70
CA VAL A 40 1.25 5.71 6.46
C VAL A 40 1.48 4.20 6.61
N ARG A 41 0.45 3.41 6.27
CA ARG A 41 0.50 1.96 6.13
C ARG A 41 0.23 1.58 4.67
N PHE A 42 1.23 0.99 4.03
CA PHE A 42 1.03 0.30 2.74
C PHE A 42 0.52 -1.11 3.03
N ILE A 43 -0.50 -1.53 2.29
CA ILE A 43 -1.22 -2.78 2.48
C ILE A 43 -1.32 -3.46 1.11
N PRO A 44 -0.52 -4.51 0.85
CA PRO A 44 -0.63 -5.27 -0.38
C PRO A 44 -2.05 -5.83 -0.54
N LEU A 45 -2.64 -5.66 -1.72
CA LEU A 45 -3.95 -6.18 -2.08
C LEU A 45 -3.82 -6.95 -3.40
N LEU A 46 -4.04 -8.27 -3.33
CA LEU A 46 -3.97 -9.15 -4.48
C LEU A 46 -5.31 -9.86 -4.69
N ASN A 47 -5.92 -9.59 -5.82
CA ASN A 47 -7.13 -10.27 -6.29
C ASN A 47 -7.21 -10.14 -7.82
N PHE A 48 -8.19 -10.82 -8.43
CA PHE A 48 -8.40 -10.78 -9.88
C PHE A 48 -8.63 -9.38 -10.45
N HIS A 49 -9.23 -8.45 -9.68
CA HIS A 49 -9.42 -7.07 -10.12
C HIS A 49 -8.09 -6.32 -10.20
N THR A 50 -7.25 -6.42 -9.16
CA THR A 50 -5.95 -5.73 -9.12
C THR A 50 -5.01 -6.19 -10.24
N ILE A 51 -4.89 -7.51 -10.45
CA ILE A 51 -4.11 -8.07 -11.56
C ILE A 51 -4.72 -7.71 -12.91
N GLY A 52 -6.04 -7.81 -13.02
CA GLY A 52 -6.75 -7.45 -14.25
C GLY A 52 -6.57 -5.99 -14.65
N ASN A 53 -6.43 -5.07 -13.69
CA ASN A 53 -6.18 -3.67 -13.97
C ASN A 53 -4.76 -3.44 -14.52
N ILE A 54 -3.74 -4.06 -13.93
CA ILE A 54 -2.35 -3.97 -14.44
C ILE A 54 -2.23 -4.59 -15.84
N VAL A 55 -2.95 -5.69 -16.08
CA VAL A 55 -2.97 -6.36 -17.38
C VAL A 55 -3.75 -5.56 -18.43
N LYS A 56 -4.61 -4.61 -18.06
CA LYS A 56 -5.18 -3.65 -19.02
C LYS A 56 -4.20 -2.54 -19.37
N GLU A 57 -3.25 -2.23 -18.49
CA GLU A 57 -2.20 -1.25 -18.71
C GLU A 57 -1.05 -1.83 -19.57
N THR A 58 -0.88 -3.16 -19.57
CA THR A 58 0.13 -3.89 -20.35
C THR A 58 -0.56 -4.64 -21.49
N ASP A 59 -0.25 -4.38 -22.76
CA ASP A 59 -0.97 -4.88 -23.96
C ASP A 59 -0.86 -6.41 -24.21
N ASN A 60 -0.71 -7.22 -23.16
CA ASN A 60 -0.56 -8.67 -23.19
C ASN A 60 -1.56 -9.36 -22.24
N PRO A 61 -2.82 -9.62 -22.67
CA PRO A 61 -3.87 -10.12 -21.80
C PRO A 61 -3.87 -11.64 -21.60
N THR A 62 -2.76 -12.34 -21.85
CA THR A 62 -2.72 -13.82 -21.79
C THR A 62 -2.88 -14.35 -20.35
N LEU A 63 -3.44 -15.56 -20.20
CA LEU A 63 -3.56 -16.22 -18.90
C LEU A 63 -2.18 -16.52 -18.27
N ALA A 64 -1.19 -16.87 -19.08
CA ALA A 64 0.18 -17.09 -18.61
C ALA A 64 0.76 -15.82 -17.99
N HIS A 65 0.63 -14.67 -18.67
CA HIS A 65 1.07 -13.37 -18.14
C HIS A 65 0.34 -13.01 -16.85
N ARG A 66 -0.98 -13.23 -16.78
CA ARG A 66 -1.76 -12.99 -15.55
C ARG A 66 -1.28 -13.83 -14.37
N ASN A 67 -1.03 -15.12 -14.59
CA ASN A 67 -0.56 -16.03 -13.54
C ASN A 67 0.86 -15.69 -13.07
N GLN A 68 1.73 -15.30 -14.01
CA GLN A 68 3.07 -14.83 -13.71
C GLN A 68 2.99 -13.56 -12.85
N LEU A 69 2.27 -12.53 -13.30
CA LEU A 69 2.12 -11.28 -12.56
C LEU A 69 1.52 -11.49 -11.16
N TYR A 70 0.53 -12.39 -11.01
CA TYR A 70 -0.01 -12.73 -9.69
C TYR A 70 1.07 -13.34 -8.79
N THR A 71 1.84 -14.31 -9.30
CA THR A 71 2.91 -14.98 -8.57
C THR A 71 4.01 -14.00 -8.15
N GLU A 72 4.46 -13.16 -9.06
CA GLU A 72 5.46 -12.12 -8.80
C GLU A 72 4.96 -11.09 -7.77
N SER A 73 3.70 -10.67 -7.89
CA SER A 73 3.07 -9.75 -6.93
C SER A 73 2.94 -10.39 -5.54
N PHE A 74 2.63 -11.69 -5.48
CA PHE A 74 2.56 -12.44 -4.23
C PHE A 74 3.92 -12.51 -3.54
N HIS A 75 4.98 -12.92 -4.26
CA HIS A 75 6.32 -12.96 -3.69
C HIS A 75 6.83 -11.57 -3.29
N SER A 76 6.52 -10.54 -4.07
CA SER A 76 6.82 -9.14 -3.73
C SER A 76 6.10 -8.71 -2.45
N SER A 77 4.86 -9.17 -2.24
CA SER A 77 4.11 -8.89 -1.01
C SER A 77 4.75 -9.56 0.21
N LEU A 78 5.18 -10.82 0.09
CA LEU A 78 5.86 -11.53 1.17
C LEU A 78 7.20 -10.85 1.53
N ALA A 79 7.99 -10.50 0.52
CA ALA A 79 9.24 -9.76 0.74
C ALA A 79 9.00 -8.39 1.40
N PHE A 80 7.94 -7.68 1.01
CA PHE A 80 7.53 -6.46 1.70
C PHE A 80 7.17 -6.70 3.18
N GLN A 81 6.49 -7.81 3.51
CA GLN A 81 6.18 -8.14 4.91
C GLN A 81 7.45 -8.43 5.71
N ALA A 82 8.37 -9.23 5.18
CA ALA A 82 9.67 -9.50 5.79
C ALA A 82 10.47 -8.21 6.06
N ALA A 83 10.58 -7.33 5.06
CA ALA A 83 11.23 -6.03 5.25
C ALA A 83 10.51 -5.15 6.29
N SER A 84 9.19 -5.25 6.36
CA SER A 84 8.36 -4.52 7.34
C SER A 84 8.51 -5.02 8.77
N MET A 85 8.96 -6.27 8.99
CA MET A 85 9.28 -6.81 10.31
C MET A 85 10.48 -6.11 10.94
N GLN A 86 11.46 -5.75 10.11
CA GLN A 86 12.61 -4.94 10.54
C GLN A 86 12.30 -3.43 10.65
N GLY A 87 11.04 -3.05 10.45
CA GLY A 87 10.52 -1.71 10.65
C GLY A 87 9.65 -1.22 9.49
N LYS A 88 8.48 -0.66 9.82
CA LYS A 88 7.49 -0.23 8.80
C LYS A 88 8.04 0.76 7.77
N LYS A 89 8.89 1.71 8.19
CA LYS A 89 9.58 2.63 7.26
C LYS A 89 10.55 1.90 6.33
N LYS A 90 11.26 0.87 6.81
CA LYS A 90 12.15 0.05 5.98
C LYS A 90 11.36 -0.78 4.97
N GLY A 91 10.24 -1.36 5.39
CA GLY A 91 9.30 -2.04 4.50
C GLY A 91 8.82 -1.15 3.35
N ARG A 92 8.39 0.09 3.63
CA ARG A 92 7.98 1.02 2.56
C ARG A 92 9.14 1.38 1.62
N LYS A 93 10.34 1.61 2.15
CA LYS A 93 11.55 1.82 1.33
C LYS A 93 11.86 0.61 0.43
N PHE A 94 11.73 -0.60 0.97
CA PHE A 94 11.90 -1.83 0.21
C PHE A 94 10.92 -1.90 -0.96
N LEU A 95 9.63 -1.70 -0.69
CA LEU A 95 8.60 -1.77 -1.73
C LEU A 95 8.82 -0.74 -2.84
N MET A 96 9.09 0.51 -2.46
CA MET A 96 9.35 1.58 -3.43
C MET A 96 10.61 1.32 -4.27
N ALA A 97 11.67 0.75 -3.67
CA ALA A 97 12.88 0.38 -4.40
C ALA A 97 12.63 -0.80 -5.36
N LEU A 98 11.86 -1.80 -4.93
CA LEU A 98 11.45 -2.92 -5.78
C LEU A 98 10.64 -2.44 -6.99
N GLN A 99 9.66 -1.59 -6.73
CA GLN A 99 8.82 -0.99 -7.77
C GLN A 99 9.64 -0.18 -8.77
N ASP A 100 10.58 0.64 -8.31
CA ASP A 100 11.46 1.39 -9.20
C ASP A 100 12.27 0.45 -10.12
N LYS A 101 12.86 -0.61 -9.57
CA LYS A 101 13.60 -1.62 -10.34
C LYS A 101 12.74 -2.36 -11.36
N VAL A 102 11.53 -2.77 -10.98
CA VAL A 102 10.66 -3.56 -11.85
C VAL A 102 9.97 -2.68 -12.90
N ILE A 103 9.38 -1.57 -12.48
CA ILE A 103 8.53 -0.72 -13.32
C ILE A 103 9.36 0.21 -14.21
N ASN A 104 10.39 0.87 -13.66
CA ASN A 104 11.17 1.84 -14.42
C ASN A 104 12.39 1.22 -15.10
N GLU A 105 13.05 0.25 -14.46
CA GLU A 105 14.24 -0.41 -15.03
C GLU A 105 13.96 -1.74 -15.74
N GLY A 106 12.71 -2.25 -15.68
CA GLY A 106 12.32 -3.50 -16.34
C GLY A 106 13.00 -4.74 -15.77
N LYS A 107 13.40 -4.72 -14.49
CA LYS A 107 14.02 -5.88 -13.83
C LYS A 107 12.98 -6.98 -13.55
N GLU A 108 13.41 -8.23 -13.71
CA GLU A 108 12.62 -9.40 -13.33
C GLU A 108 12.49 -9.51 -11.81
N VAL A 109 11.34 -9.98 -11.34
CA VAL A 109 11.08 -10.20 -9.91
C VAL A 109 11.72 -11.52 -9.48
N THR A 110 12.90 -11.44 -8.86
CA THR A 110 13.64 -12.61 -8.37
C THR A 110 14.06 -12.45 -6.91
N LYS A 111 14.43 -13.57 -6.27
CA LYS A 111 14.96 -13.56 -4.90
C LYS A 111 16.25 -12.73 -4.82
N GLU A 112 17.10 -12.83 -5.84
CA GLU A 112 18.36 -12.08 -5.93
C GLU A 112 18.09 -10.57 -5.98
N LEU A 113 17.05 -10.13 -6.71
CA LEU A 113 16.64 -8.73 -6.71
C LEU A 113 16.20 -8.29 -5.30
N PHE A 114 15.42 -9.11 -4.59
CA PHE A 114 15.02 -8.79 -3.22
C PHE A 114 16.22 -8.65 -2.29
N ILE A 115 17.19 -9.57 -2.36
CA ILE A 115 18.41 -9.53 -1.54
C ILE A 115 19.24 -8.28 -1.86
N GLN A 116 19.40 -7.93 -3.14
CA GLN A 116 20.11 -6.71 -3.57
C GLN A 116 19.46 -5.44 -2.99
N ILE A 117 18.12 -5.37 -3.02
CA ILE A 117 17.39 -4.23 -2.45
C ILE A 117 17.53 -4.20 -0.92
N ALA A 118 17.43 -5.36 -0.26
CA ALA A 118 17.57 -5.48 1.18
C ALA A 118 18.93 -4.96 1.66
N ASP A 119 20.01 -5.36 0.99
CA ASP A 119 21.37 -4.88 1.25
C ASP A 119 21.48 -3.37 1.02
N LEU A 120 21.00 -2.88 -0.14
CA LEU A 120 21.02 -1.46 -0.50
C LEU A 120 20.36 -0.56 0.56
N ILE A 121 19.23 -0.99 1.12
CA ILE A 121 18.49 -0.23 2.13
C ILE A 121 18.90 -0.55 3.57
N LYS A 122 19.93 -1.38 3.76
CA LYS A 122 20.50 -1.78 5.07
C LYS A 122 19.48 -2.51 5.97
N LEU A 123 18.80 -3.51 5.39
CA LEU A 123 18.18 -4.57 6.17
C LEU A 123 19.26 -5.51 6.71
N ASP A 124 18.91 -6.23 7.78
CA ASP A 124 19.59 -7.47 8.12
C ASP A 124 19.22 -8.49 7.05
N VAL A 125 20.14 -8.75 6.12
CA VAL A 125 19.90 -9.57 4.93
C VAL A 125 19.67 -11.03 5.29
N GLU A 126 20.38 -11.55 6.28
CA GLU A 126 20.25 -12.94 6.75
C GLU A 126 18.86 -13.17 7.31
N MET A 127 18.42 -12.32 8.24
CA MET A 127 17.07 -12.38 8.80
C MET A 127 15.98 -12.14 7.73
N PHE A 128 16.23 -11.20 6.82
CA PHE A 128 15.29 -10.92 5.73
C PHE A 128 15.09 -12.13 4.83
N GLU A 129 16.16 -12.83 4.47
CA GLU A 129 16.11 -14.02 3.62
C GLU A 129 15.32 -15.16 4.25
N GLU A 130 15.49 -15.38 5.56
CA GLU A 130 14.70 -16.34 6.35
C GLU A 130 13.23 -15.94 6.40
N ASP A 131 12.93 -14.64 6.56
CA ASP A 131 11.58 -14.15 6.75
C ASP A 131 10.73 -14.14 5.47
N ILE A 132 11.30 -13.98 4.27
CA ILE A 132 10.51 -13.87 3.02
C ILE A 132 9.54 -15.05 2.84
N GLN A 133 9.95 -16.27 3.20
CA GLN A 133 9.14 -17.48 3.03
C GLN A 133 8.70 -18.08 4.37
N SER A 134 8.70 -17.29 5.45
CA SER A 134 8.25 -17.75 6.75
C SER A 134 6.73 -17.76 6.87
N ASP A 135 6.21 -18.62 7.76
CA ASP A 135 4.79 -18.62 8.15
C ASP A 135 4.32 -17.24 8.63
N PHE A 136 5.25 -16.44 9.17
CA PHE A 136 4.94 -15.10 9.63
C PHE A 136 4.62 -14.16 8.46
N SER A 137 5.43 -14.14 7.41
CA SER A 137 5.19 -13.30 6.22
C SER A 137 3.90 -13.68 5.51
N GLU A 138 3.62 -14.98 5.40
CA GLU A 138 2.33 -15.44 4.86
C GLU A 138 1.16 -15.00 5.74
N THR A 139 1.27 -15.14 7.06
CA THR A 139 0.24 -14.74 8.01
C THR A 139 0.00 -13.23 7.96
N ALA A 140 1.06 -12.43 7.86
CA ALA A 140 0.98 -10.98 7.71
C ALA A 140 0.27 -10.60 6.40
N PHE A 141 0.63 -11.25 5.29
CA PHE A 141 -0.06 -11.05 4.01
C PHE A 141 -1.55 -11.42 4.07
N LYS A 142 -1.90 -12.56 4.68
CA LYS A 142 -3.30 -12.99 4.88
C LYS A 142 -4.08 -11.97 5.72
N LYS A 143 -3.47 -11.42 6.78
CA LYS A 143 -4.07 -10.35 7.59
C LYS A 143 -4.32 -9.09 6.78
N ASP A 144 -3.43 -8.71 5.88
CA ASP A 144 -3.62 -7.57 4.99
C ASP A 144 -4.77 -7.81 3.98
N GLN A 145 -4.92 -9.03 3.44
CA GLN A 145 -6.07 -9.38 2.60
C GLN A 145 -7.38 -9.32 3.39
N ASN A 146 -7.41 -9.84 4.63
CA ASN A 146 -8.59 -9.79 5.49
C ASN A 146 -8.98 -8.35 5.85
N LEU A 147 -8.00 -7.50 6.16
CA LEU A 147 -8.24 -6.08 6.42
C LEU A 147 -8.86 -5.38 5.21
N ALA A 148 -8.40 -5.67 4.00
CA ALA A 148 -9.01 -5.14 2.79
C ALA A 148 -10.47 -5.57 2.63
N GLN A 149 -10.79 -6.83 2.97
CA GLN A 149 -12.16 -7.33 2.97
C GLN A 149 -13.03 -6.63 4.02
N GLU A 150 -12.55 -6.51 5.26
CA GLU A 150 -13.23 -5.79 6.35
C GLU A 150 -13.54 -4.34 5.98
N MET A 151 -12.60 -3.67 5.29
CA MET A 151 -12.74 -2.30 4.82
C MET A 151 -13.48 -2.18 3.46
N ASN A 152 -14.00 -3.27 2.92
CA ASN A 152 -14.70 -3.34 1.63
C ASN A 152 -13.88 -2.73 0.48
N ILE A 153 -12.59 -3.05 0.41
CA ILE A 153 -11.65 -2.60 -0.62
C ILE A 153 -11.39 -3.75 -1.60
N GLN A 154 -11.69 -3.50 -2.87
CA GLN A 154 -11.53 -4.50 -3.95
C GLN A 154 -10.55 -4.06 -5.03
N ASN A 155 -10.22 -2.77 -5.10
CA ASN A 155 -9.35 -2.20 -6.12
C ASN A 155 -8.09 -1.63 -5.48
N ALA A 156 -7.02 -1.54 -6.27
CA ALA A 156 -5.79 -0.87 -5.93
C ALA A 156 -5.40 0.09 -7.09
N PRO A 157 -4.92 1.30 -6.80
CA PRO A 157 -4.77 1.87 -5.47
C PRO A 157 -6.11 2.27 -4.82
N SER A 158 -6.19 2.12 -3.49
CA SER A 158 -7.31 2.56 -2.65
C SER A 158 -6.78 3.17 -1.35
N CYS A 159 -7.37 4.25 -0.85
CA CYS A 159 -6.91 4.90 0.38
C CYS A 159 -8.06 5.07 1.37
N VAL A 160 -7.78 4.81 2.65
CA VAL A 160 -8.65 5.21 3.76
C VAL A 160 -7.85 6.12 4.70
N LEU A 161 -8.39 7.31 4.94
CA LEU A 161 -7.76 8.34 5.76
C LEU A 161 -8.59 8.62 7.02
N TYR A 162 -7.92 8.63 8.17
CA TYR A 162 -8.48 9.04 9.45
C TYR A 162 -7.74 10.29 9.94
N SER A 163 -8.49 11.34 10.28
CA SER A 163 -7.96 12.57 10.87
C SER A 163 -8.44 12.67 12.31
N GLY A 164 -7.50 12.79 13.27
CA GLY A 164 -7.72 12.60 14.71
C GLY A 164 -8.70 13.52 15.44
N ASN A 165 -9.58 14.24 14.74
CA ASN A 165 -10.67 15.01 15.34
C ASN A 165 -11.99 14.21 15.43
N ASP A 166 -12.12 13.07 14.75
CA ASP A 166 -13.30 12.20 14.84
C ASP A 166 -12.91 10.74 14.50
N ASP A 167 -12.41 9.99 15.50
CA ASP A 167 -11.99 8.58 15.38
C ASP A 167 -13.12 7.65 14.90
N ALA A 168 -14.35 8.15 14.81
CA ALA A 168 -15.52 7.37 14.38
C ALA A 168 -15.65 7.21 12.86
N TYR A 169 -15.01 8.06 12.04
CA TYR A 169 -15.25 8.09 10.59
C TYR A 169 -13.96 8.26 9.76
N GLY A 170 -13.68 7.26 8.92
CA GLY A 170 -12.62 7.33 7.89
C GLY A 170 -13.17 7.80 6.54
N TYR A 171 -12.37 8.55 5.78
CA TYR A 171 -12.66 8.90 4.40
C TYR A 171 -12.07 7.86 3.46
N ARG A 172 -12.93 7.13 2.74
CA ARG A 172 -12.49 6.24 1.65
C ARG A 172 -12.42 7.01 0.34
N VAL A 173 -11.27 6.90 -0.31
CA VAL A 173 -10.99 7.50 -1.62
C VAL A 173 -10.63 6.39 -2.59
N ASN A 174 -11.30 6.39 -3.76
CA ASN A 174 -11.10 5.40 -4.81
C ASN A 174 -10.48 6.06 -6.05
N THR A 175 -9.45 5.42 -6.61
CA THR A 175 -8.87 5.54 -7.98
C THR A 175 -8.51 6.92 -8.56
N ALA A 176 -8.93 8.05 -7.98
CA ALA A 176 -8.49 9.40 -8.36
C ALA A 176 -7.90 10.12 -7.14
N PHE A 177 -6.66 9.76 -6.80
CA PHE A 177 -5.91 10.37 -5.71
C PHE A 177 -5.19 11.61 -6.23
N THR A 178 -5.60 12.79 -5.79
CA THR A 178 -4.76 13.97 -5.91
C THR A 178 -4.27 14.39 -4.54
N LYS A 179 -3.05 14.91 -4.49
CA LYS A 179 -2.49 15.44 -3.26
C LYS A 179 -3.34 16.57 -2.67
N GLN A 180 -3.95 17.39 -3.54
CA GLN A 180 -4.88 18.44 -3.11
C GLN A 180 -6.11 17.86 -2.41
N LEU A 181 -6.64 16.73 -2.88
CA LEU A 181 -7.80 16.08 -2.28
C LEU A 181 -7.49 15.59 -0.85
N LEU A 182 -6.28 15.07 -0.63
CA LEU A 182 -5.83 14.63 0.71
C LEU A 182 -5.67 15.79 1.68
N HIS A 183 -5.00 16.87 1.26
CA HIS A 183 -4.89 18.09 2.06
C HIS A 183 -6.29 18.64 2.40
N GLY A 184 -7.21 18.67 1.43
CA GLY A 184 -8.60 19.05 1.65
C GLY A 184 -9.29 18.21 2.74
N PHE A 185 -9.17 16.87 2.72
CA PHE A 185 -9.77 16.02 3.76
C PHE A 185 -9.20 16.26 5.17
N CYS A 186 -7.95 16.71 5.27
CA CYS A 186 -7.33 16.96 6.56
C CYS A 186 -7.58 18.39 7.08
N ASP A 187 -7.64 19.38 6.17
CA ASP A 187 -7.76 20.80 6.52
C ASP A 187 -9.21 21.23 6.70
N GLU A 188 -10.14 20.55 6.04
CA GLU A 188 -11.55 20.90 6.09
C GLU A 188 -12.31 20.21 7.24
N LYS A 189 -13.03 21.00 8.06
CA LYS A 189 -14.30 20.57 8.67
C LYS A 189 -15.39 20.42 7.59
N VAL A 190 -15.11 19.77 6.46
CA VAL A 190 -16.07 19.79 5.34
C VAL A 190 -17.17 18.78 5.56
N GLN A 191 -18.38 19.33 5.68
CA GLN A 191 -19.59 18.64 5.26
C GLN A 191 -19.48 18.37 3.76
N VAL A 192 -18.90 17.23 3.38
CA VAL A 192 -18.89 16.77 1.98
C VAL A 192 -20.36 16.55 1.58
N LYS A 193 -20.94 17.50 0.84
CA LYS A 193 -22.16 17.26 0.07
C LYS A 193 -21.83 16.23 -1.01
N LYS A 194 -22.25 14.98 -0.78
CA LYS A 194 -22.49 13.90 -1.76
C LYS A 194 -21.62 13.93 -3.03
N ALA A 195 -20.31 13.77 -2.88
CA ALA A 195 -19.59 12.87 -3.78
C ALA A 195 -19.68 11.47 -3.18
N SER A 196 -19.54 10.40 -3.96
CA SER A 196 -19.69 8.98 -3.61
C SER A 196 -18.63 8.49 -2.58
N VAL A 197 -18.61 9.11 -1.41
CA VAL A 197 -17.82 8.79 -0.24
C VAL A 197 -18.68 7.90 0.65
N ASN A 198 -18.39 6.61 0.65
CA ASN A 198 -19.00 5.71 1.63
C ASN A 198 -18.27 5.89 2.96
N ARG A 199 -19.00 6.31 4.00
CA ARG A 199 -18.49 6.34 5.38
C ARG A 199 -18.37 4.90 5.89
N LEU A 200 -17.19 4.50 6.34
CA LEU A 200 -16.97 3.24 7.04
C LEU A 200 -16.96 3.54 8.56
N SER A 201 -17.76 2.82 9.34
CA SER A 201 -17.72 2.88 10.81
C SER A 201 -17.02 1.62 11.36
N LEU A 202 -16.17 1.81 12.38
CA LEU A 202 -15.45 0.73 13.07
C LEU A 202 -16.33 -0.06 14.08
N LEU A 203 -17.59 0.32 14.27
CA LEU A 203 -18.46 -0.22 15.34
C LEU A 203 -19.25 -1.48 14.95
N GLN A 204 -18.93 -2.15 13.83
CA GLN A 204 -19.57 -3.42 13.45
C GLN A 204 -18.65 -4.64 13.59
N THR A 205 -17.45 -4.49 14.15
CA THR A 205 -16.43 -5.56 14.20
C THR A 205 -15.85 -5.81 15.59
N MET A 206 -16.60 -5.54 16.66
CA MET A 206 -16.35 -6.13 17.98
C MET A 206 -17.22 -7.36 18.21
#